data_AF-A0A0L6UPY3-F1
#
_entry.id   AF-A0A0L6UPY3-F1
#
_cell.length_a   1.000
_cell.length_b   1.000
_cell.length_c   1.000
_cell.angle_alpha   90.00
_cell.angle_beta   90.00
_cell.angle_gamma   90.00
#
_symmetry.space_group_name_H-M   'P 1'
#
loop_
_entity.id
_entity.type
_entity.pdbx_description
1 polymer ?
#
loop_
_entity_poly.entity_id
_entity_poly.type
_entity_poly.pdbx_seq_one_letter_code
_entity_poly.pdbx_strand_id
1 'polypeptide(L)'
;MVSRLVRENLTRRASRFNLTLDDVSITHVTFSPAFSEAVESKQIAQQTAQRAAFLVDQAIQEKQATKIRAQGEARSAELIGEAVKQNRGFLQLRRLEAAREIAGVVAQSGNRLILDSDTLMLNVNDESLSRQKK
;
A
#
# COMPACT_ATOMS: atom_id res chain seq x y z
N MET A 1 -38.73 -2.49 -18.29
CA MET A 1 -39.40 -1.27 -18.81
C MET A 1 -39.57 -1.31 -20.33
N VAL A 2 -38.56 -1.72 -21.09
CA VAL A 2 -38.60 -1.79 -22.58
C VAL A 2 -39.57 -2.85 -23.10
N SER A 3 -39.59 -4.06 -22.51
CA SER A 3 -40.50 -5.15 -22.92
C SER A 3 -41.98 -4.79 -22.82
N ARG A 4 -42.38 -4.13 -21.71
CA ARG A 4 -43.76 -3.64 -21.51
C ARG A 4 -44.17 -2.61 -22.57
N LEU A 5 -43.28 -1.68 -22.89
CA LEU A 5 -43.55 -0.64 -23.89
C LEU A 5 -43.74 -1.23 -25.30
N VAL A 6 -42.91 -2.21 -25.66
CA VAL A 6 -43.01 -2.91 -26.95
C VAL A 6 -44.30 -3.72 -27.02
N ARG A 7 -44.67 -4.43 -25.94
CA ARG A 7 -45.94 -5.16 -25.82
C ARG A 7 -47.12 -4.24 -26.04
N GLU A 8 -47.21 -3.11 -25.32
CA GLU A 8 -48.33 -2.17 -25.44
C GLU A 8 -48.51 -1.61 -26.86
N ASN A 9 -47.41 -1.29 -27.54
CA ASN A 9 -47.45 -0.81 -28.92
C ASN A 9 -47.90 -1.90 -29.90
N LEU A 10 -47.46 -3.14 -29.71
CA LEU A 10 -47.86 -4.29 -30.53
C LEU A 10 -49.31 -4.68 -30.28
N THR A 11 -49.76 -4.76 -29.03
CA THR A 11 -51.15 -5.05 -28.66
C THR A 11 -52.11 -4.00 -29.25
N ARG A 12 -51.74 -2.71 -29.19
CA ARG A 12 -52.54 -1.63 -29.79
C ARG A 12 -52.66 -1.76 -31.32
N ARG A 13 -51.61 -2.19 -32.00
CA ARG A 13 -51.62 -2.42 -33.45
C ARG A 13 -52.39 -3.68 -33.82
N ALA A 14 -52.20 -4.77 -33.08
CA ALA A 14 -52.87 -6.05 -33.28
C ALA A 14 -54.39 -5.99 -33.06
N SER A 15 -54.84 -5.13 -32.13
CA SER A 15 -56.26 -4.87 -31.90
C SER A 15 -56.99 -4.33 -33.13
N ARG A 16 -56.31 -3.65 -34.07
CA ARG A 16 -56.91 -3.20 -35.35
C ARG A 16 -57.20 -4.34 -36.33
N PHE A 17 -56.57 -5.49 -36.11
CA PHE A 17 -56.70 -6.69 -36.92
C PHE A 17 -57.39 -7.83 -36.17
N ASN A 18 -58.05 -7.53 -35.03
CA ASN A 18 -58.71 -8.50 -34.15
C ASN A 18 -57.79 -9.65 -33.66
N LEU A 19 -56.48 -9.39 -33.52
CA LEU A 19 -55.51 -10.35 -33.02
C LEU A 19 -55.22 -10.10 -31.52
N THR A 20 -55.27 -11.15 -30.71
CA THR A 20 -54.93 -11.14 -29.28
C THR A 20 -53.48 -11.60 -29.07
N LEU A 21 -52.65 -10.77 -28.42
CA LEU A 21 -51.26 -11.11 -28.05
C LEU A 21 -51.15 -11.33 -26.53
N ASP A 22 -50.64 -12.50 -26.14
CA ASP A 22 -50.39 -12.83 -24.74
C ASP A 22 -49.00 -12.36 -24.27
N ASP A 23 -47.93 -12.88 -24.90
CA ASP A 23 -46.54 -12.56 -24.58
C ASP A 23 -45.68 -12.25 -25.81
N VAL A 24 -44.67 -11.38 -25.61
CA VAL A 24 -43.71 -10.98 -26.65
C VAL A 24 -42.31 -11.28 -26.15
N SER A 25 -41.58 -12.13 -26.87
CA SER A 25 -40.16 -12.39 -26.65
C SER A 25 -39.32 -11.60 -27.65
N ILE A 26 -38.36 -10.82 -27.16
CA ILE A 26 -37.35 -10.17 -28.00
C ILE A 26 -36.14 -11.09 -28.02
N THR A 27 -35.87 -11.73 -29.15
CA THR A 27 -34.79 -12.71 -29.25
C THR A 27 -33.46 -12.08 -29.64
N HIS A 28 -33.45 -11.10 -30.56
CA HIS A 28 -32.21 -10.52 -31.09
C HIS A 28 -32.35 -9.00 -31.25
N VAL A 29 -31.56 -8.25 -30.50
CA VAL A 29 -31.40 -6.79 -30.66
C VAL A 29 -29.99 -6.55 -31.18
N THR A 30 -29.89 -6.14 -32.44
CA THR A 30 -28.59 -5.80 -33.04
C THR A 30 -28.37 -4.31 -32.87
N PHE A 31 -27.33 -3.94 -32.12
CA PHE A 31 -26.85 -2.56 -32.06
C PHE A 31 -25.89 -2.29 -33.23
N SER A 32 -25.83 -1.04 -33.69
CA SER A 32 -24.82 -0.66 -34.68
C SER A 32 -23.42 -0.76 -34.06
N PRO A 33 -22.38 -1.11 -34.85
CA PRO A 33 -21.00 -1.20 -34.35
C PRO A 33 -20.54 0.08 -33.63
N ALA A 34 -20.89 1.25 -34.17
CA ALA A 34 -20.57 2.55 -33.58
C ALA A 34 -21.25 2.80 -32.21
N PHE A 35 -22.46 2.24 -31.99
CA PHE A 35 -23.13 2.35 -30.70
C PHE A 35 -22.43 1.48 -29.64
N SER A 36 -22.01 0.26 -30.02
CA SER A 36 -21.26 -0.63 -29.11
C SER A 36 -19.93 0.01 -28.69
N GLU A 37 -19.19 0.61 -29.62
CA GLU A 37 -17.92 1.30 -29.34
C GLU A 37 -18.13 2.54 -28.42
N ALA A 38 -19.18 3.32 -28.65
CA ALA A 38 -19.51 4.46 -27.80
C ALA A 38 -19.90 4.04 -26.36
N VAL A 39 -20.56 2.89 -26.21
CA VAL A 39 -20.92 2.36 -24.90
C VAL A 39 -19.69 1.78 -24.20
N GLU A 40 -18.85 1.05 -24.92
CA GLU A 40 -17.60 0.48 -24.38
C GLU A 40 -16.63 1.58 -23.93
N SER A 41 -16.40 2.61 -24.76
CA SER A 41 -15.58 3.76 -24.39
C SER A 41 -16.12 4.49 -23.16
N LYS A 42 -17.45 4.65 -23.04
CA LYS A 42 -18.07 5.22 -21.84
C LYS A 42 -17.83 4.35 -20.60
N GLN A 43 -17.93 3.03 -20.73
CA GLN A 43 -17.67 2.09 -19.64
C GLN A 43 -16.20 2.14 -19.22
N ILE A 44 -15.26 2.17 -20.17
CA ILE A 44 -13.82 2.31 -19.90
C ILE A 44 -13.54 3.64 -19.19
N ALA A 45 -14.13 4.74 -19.64
CA ALA A 45 -13.97 6.05 -19.00
C ALA A 45 -14.49 6.06 -17.56
N GLN A 46 -15.66 5.45 -17.30
CA GLN A 46 -16.21 5.33 -15.95
C GLN A 46 -15.33 4.46 -15.05
N GLN A 47 -14.85 3.32 -15.54
CA GLN A 47 -13.93 2.45 -14.79
C GLN A 47 -12.61 3.15 -14.49
N THR A 48 -12.08 3.90 -15.46
CA THR A 48 -10.83 4.65 -15.30
C THR A 48 -10.98 5.77 -14.27
N ALA A 49 -12.10 6.50 -14.28
CA ALA A 49 -12.40 7.52 -13.27
C ALA A 49 -12.49 6.92 -11.85
N GLN A 50 -13.16 5.78 -11.70
CA GLN A 50 -13.24 5.07 -10.41
C GLN A 50 -11.86 4.63 -9.92
N ARG A 51 -11.03 4.08 -10.81
CA ARG A 51 -9.65 3.68 -10.49
C ARG A 51 -8.79 4.88 -10.10
N ALA A 52 -8.90 6.00 -10.80
CA ALA A 52 -8.15 7.21 -10.49
C ALA A 52 -8.50 7.76 -9.11
N ALA A 53 -9.79 7.78 -8.75
CA ALA A 53 -10.24 8.17 -7.41
C ALA A 53 -9.63 7.26 -6.32
N PHE A 54 -9.66 5.94 -6.54
CA PHE A 54 -9.08 4.98 -5.61
C PHE A 54 -7.56 5.16 -5.44
N LEU A 55 -6.84 5.43 -6.53
CA LEU A 55 -5.39 5.68 -6.48
C LEU A 55 -5.05 6.91 -5.63
N VAL A 56 -5.84 7.99 -5.75
CA VAL A 56 -5.65 9.20 -4.96
C VAL A 56 -5.90 8.92 -3.47
N ASP A 57 -6.97 8.20 -3.15
CA ASP A 57 -7.27 7.83 -1.76
C ASP A 57 -6.18 6.95 -1.15
N GLN A 58 -5.68 5.97 -1.91
CA GLN A 58 -4.56 5.12 -1.48
C GLN A 58 -3.30 5.96 -1.20
N ALA A 59 -2.95 6.90 -2.08
CA ALA A 59 -1.78 7.77 -1.90
C ALA A 59 -1.91 8.66 -0.65
N ILE A 60 -3.13 9.14 -0.35
CA ILE A 60 -3.41 9.91 0.87
C ILE A 60 -3.19 9.03 2.11
N GLN A 61 -3.71 7.80 2.11
CA GLN A 61 -3.55 6.87 3.22
C GLN A 61 -2.09 6.47 3.45
N GLU A 62 -1.34 6.15 2.39
CA GLU A 62 0.08 5.80 2.48
C GLU A 62 0.92 6.96 3.04
N LYS A 63 0.66 8.19 2.61
CA LYS A 63 1.32 9.38 3.15
C LYS A 63 1.05 9.54 4.65
N GLN A 64 -0.20 9.37 5.06
CA GLN A 64 -0.59 9.49 6.47
C GLN A 64 0.03 8.36 7.30
N ALA A 65 0.02 7.12 6.80
CA ALA A 65 0.65 5.98 7.45
C ALA A 65 2.17 6.20 7.63
N THR A 66 2.85 6.70 6.60
CA THR A 66 4.29 7.04 6.66
C THR A 66 4.56 8.10 7.72
N LYS A 67 3.74 9.15 7.79
CA LYS A 67 3.87 10.21 8.80
C LYS A 67 3.68 9.66 10.21
N ILE A 68 2.63 8.86 10.43
CA ILE A 68 2.34 8.25 11.75
C ILE A 68 3.46 7.30 12.16
N ARG A 69 3.94 6.46 11.25
CA ARG A 69 5.06 5.55 11.50
C ARG A 69 6.31 6.31 11.91
N ALA A 70 6.70 7.33 11.15
CA ALA A 70 7.86 8.16 11.47
C ALA A 70 7.72 8.87 12.83
N GLN A 71 6.53 9.36 13.16
CA GLN A 71 6.25 9.94 14.48
C GLN A 71 6.32 8.91 15.61
N GLY A 72 5.81 7.70 15.37
CA GLY A 72 5.88 6.58 16.32
C GLY A 72 7.31 6.13 16.58
N GLU A 73 8.13 6.03 15.53
CA GLU A 73 9.56 5.73 15.63
C GLU A 73 10.31 6.83 16.37
N ALA A 74 10.11 8.10 16.02
CA ALA A 74 10.75 9.23 16.69
C ALA A 74 10.41 9.27 18.18
N ARG A 75 9.13 9.14 18.55
CA ARG A 75 8.71 9.14 19.95
C ARG A 75 9.22 7.91 20.72
N SER A 76 9.29 6.75 20.07
CA SER A 76 9.89 5.56 20.67
C SER A 76 11.38 5.75 20.91
N ALA A 77 12.11 6.33 19.95
CA ALA A 77 13.52 6.64 20.06
C ALA A 77 13.81 7.68 21.16
N GLU A 78 12.95 8.69 21.32
CA GLU A 78 13.03 9.66 22.42
C GLU A 78 12.87 8.99 23.79
N LEU A 79 11.83 8.17 23.96
CA LEU A 79 11.58 7.45 25.22
C LEU A 79 12.70 6.46 25.55
N ILE A 80 13.18 5.70 24.56
CA ILE A 80 14.33 4.81 24.72
C ILE A 80 15.57 5.64 25.07
N GLY A 81 15.81 6.75 24.37
CA GLY A 81 16.94 7.64 24.61
C GLY A 81 16.94 8.23 26.03
N GLU A 82 15.77 8.59 26.56
CA GLU A 82 15.61 9.06 27.93
C GLU A 82 15.88 7.94 28.95
N ALA A 83 15.29 6.76 28.76
CA ALA A 83 15.53 5.59 29.62
C ALA A 83 17.01 5.16 29.62
N VAL A 84 17.68 5.26 28.48
CA VAL A 84 19.09 4.92 28.31
C VAL A 84 20.01 5.97 28.95
N LYS A 85 19.66 7.26 28.90
CA LYS A 85 20.40 8.34 29.60
C LYS A 85 20.39 8.15 31.11
N GLN A 86 19.29 7.64 31.67
CA GLN A 86 19.18 7.35 33.12
C GLN A 86 20.14 6.23 33.55
N ASN A 87 20.40 5.25 32.68
CA ASN A 87 21.27 4.11 32.97
C ASN A 87 22.50 4.06 32.04
N ARG A 88 23.52 4.90 32.32
CA ARG A 88 24.77 4.94 31.53
C ARG A 88 25.49 3.58 31.39
N GLY A 89 25.37 2.71 32.37
CA GLY A 89 25.92 1.35 32.31
C GLY A 89 25.24 0.44 31.27
N PHE A 90 23.98 0.73 30.91
CA PHE A 90 23.23 -0.06 29.93
C PHE A 90 23.78 0.12 28.50
N LEU A 91 24.26 1.33 28.14
CA LEU A 91 24.91 1.57 26.85
C LEU A 91 26.19 0.76 26.69
N GLN A 92 27.00 0.68 27.75
CA GLN A 92 28.25 -0.07 27.74
C GLN A 92 27.97 -1.57 27.64
N LEU A 93 27.00 -2.09 28.39
CA LEU A 93 26.55 -3.49 28.28
C LEU A 93 26.00 -3.81 26.89
N ARG A 94 25.17 -2.93 26.30
CA ARG A 94 24.65 -3.12 24.94
C ARG A 94 25.73 -3.06 23.87
N ARG A 95 26.72 -2.18 24.04
CA ARG A 95 27.90 -2.13 23.15
C ARG A 95 28.71 -3.42 23.25
N LEU A 96 28.91 -3.96 24.45
CA LEU A 96 29.58 -5.25 24.66
C LEU A 96 28.80 -6.43 24.05
N GLU A 97 27.47 -6.44 24.16
CA GLU A 97 26.63 -7.47 23.52
C GLU A 97 26.70 -7.39 21.99
N ALA A 98 26.56 -6.19 21.41
CA ALA A 98 26.66 -5.98 19.97
C ALA A 98 28.06 -6.35 19.45
N ALA A 99 29.11 -5.97 20.16
CA ALA A 99 30.49 -6.35 19.84
C ALA A 99 30.68 -7.88 19.89
N ARG A 100 30.08 -8.56 20.88
CA ARG A 100 30.11 -10.04 20.98
C ARG A 100 29.36 -10.71 19.82
N GLU A 101 28.21 -10.18 19.43
CA GLU A 101 27.42 -10.70 18.31
C GLU A 101 28.16 -10.53 16.98
N ILE A 102 28.69 -9.34 16.71
CA ILE A 102 29.50 -9.03 15.54
C ILE A 102 30.74 -9.94 15.50
N ALA A 103 31.44 -10.11 16.62
CA ALA A 103 32.58 -11.03 16.71
C ALA A 103 32.19 -12.48 16.38
N GLY A 104 31.01 -12.94 16.83
CA GLY A 104 30.48 -14.26 16.49
C GLY A 104 30.19 -14.42 15.00
N VAL A 105 29.53 -13.44 14.38
CA VAL A 105 29.23 -13.43 12.94
C VAL A 105 30.52 -13.39 12.11
N VAL A 106 31.49 -12.57 12.50
CA VAL A 106 32.79 -12.47 11.83
C VAL A 106 33.58 -13.78 11.96
N ALA A 107 33.59 -14.41 13.14
CA ALA A 107 34.26 -15.69 13.36
C ALA A 107 33.66 -16.85 12.55
N GLN A 108 32.33 -16.82 12.31
CA GLN A 108 31.65 -17.79 11.45
C GLN A 108 31.76 -17.47 9.96
N SER A 109 31.98 -16.21 9.59
CA SER A 109 32.08 -15.80 8.20
C SER A 109 33.37 -16.37 7.57
N GLY A 110 33.24 -17.12 6.47
CA GLY A 110 34.37 -17.72 5.76
C GLY A 110 35.25 -16.74 4.99
N ASN A 111 35.00 -15.43 5.10
CA ASN A 111 35.66 -14.39 4.33
C ASN A 111 36.68 -13.65 5.21
N ARG A 112 37.98 -13.87 4.96
CA ARG A 112 39.08 -13.19 5.67
C ARG A 112 39.26 -11.76 5.14
N LEU A 113 38.38 -10.87 5.56
CA LEU A 113 38.50 -9.42 5.34
C LEU A 113 39.19 -8.81 6.55
N ILE A 114 40.30 -8.09 6.33
CA ILE A 114 40.93 -7.27 7.37
C ILE A 114 40.04 -6.04 7.55
N LEU A 115 39.26 -6.05 8.63
CA LEU A 115 38.41 -4.95 9.02
C LEU A 115 39.05 -4.24 10.21
N ASP A 116 39.02 -2.91 10.17
CA ASP A 116 39.56 -2.10 11.24
C ASP A 116 38.69 -2.24 12.51
N SER A 117 39.34 -2.37 13.66
CA SER A 117 38.67 -2.66 14.94
C SER A 117 37.74 -1.53 15.38
N ASP A 118 38.00 -0.30 14.91
CA ASP A 118 37.18 0.88 15.15
C ASP A 118 35.83 0.80 14.41
N THR A 119 35.82 0.25 13.19
CA THR A 119 34.59 0.07 12.40
C THR A 119 33.64 -0.98 12.99
N LEU A 120 34.18 -1.93 13.75
CA LEU A 120 33.43 -3.01 14.38
C LEU A 120 33.05 -2.74 15.84
N MET A 121 33.37 -1.54 16.36
CA MET A 121 33.16 -1.15 17.76
C MET A 121 33.74 -2.14 18.78
N LEU A 122 34.72 -2.96 18.37
CA LEU A 122 35.37 -4.00 19.19
C LEU A 122 36.36 -3.40 20.20
N ASN A 123 36.70 -2.12 20.04
CA ASN A 123 37.53 -1.41 21.01
C ASN A 123 36.70 -1.05 22.25
N VAL A 124 36.78 -1.91 23.27
CA VAL A 124 36.11 -1.76 24.58
C VAL A 124 36.84 -0.73 25.46
N ASN A 125 38.09 -0.40 25.13
CA ASN A 125 38.95 0.50 25.91
C ASN A 125 38.95 1.96 25.43
N ASP A 126 38.16 2.30 24.41
CA ASP A 126 38.21 3.63 23.83
C ASP A 126 37.46 4.67 24.69
N GLU A 127 38.23 5.32 25.56
CA GLU A 127 37.89 6.49 26.38
C GLU A 127 37.68 7.78 25.54
N SER A 128 37.49 7.70 24.23
CA SER A 128 37.37 8.85 23.31
C SER A 128 36.19 9.80 23.59
N LEU A 129 35.22 9.40 24.43
CA LEU A 129 34.16 10.29 24.93
C LEU A 129 34.55 11.08 26.20
N SER A 130 35.70 10.80 26.83
CA SER A 130 36.18 11.53 28.01
C SER A 130 37.00 12.78 27.68
N ARG A 131 37.54 12.89 26.46
CA ARG A 131 38.50 13.94 26.07
C ARG A 131 37.90 15.18 25.40
N GLN A 132 36.58 15.26 25.18
CA GLN A 132 35.94 16.44 24.58
C GLN A 132 35.47 17.51 25.58
N LYS A 133 35.87 17.41 26.87
CA LYS A 133 35.69 18.50 27.85
C LYS A 133 37.05 18.95 28.40
N LYS A 134 37.72 19.82 27.64
CA LYS A 134 38.55 20.90 28.18
C LYS A 134 38.24 22.16 27.40
#